data_AF-A0A953X4B8-F1
#
_entry.id   AF-A0A953X4B8-F1
#
_cell.length_a   1.000
_cell.length_b   1.000
_cell.length_c   1.000
_cell.angle_alpha   90.00
_cell.angle_beta   90.00
_cell.angle_gamma   90.00
#
_symmetry.space_group_name_H-M   'P 1'
#
loop_
_entity.id
_entity.type
_entity.pdbx_description
1 polymer ?
#
loop_
_entity_poly.entity_id
_entity_poly.type
_entity_poly.pdbx_seq_one_letter_code
_entity_poly.pdbx_strand_id
1 'polypeptide(L)'
;DDDVYEAWDKAISARAENEPAFELLRIKKAEIESADLEGTTARVAVRYDAELGDGEMVRTAREIWTFMRDVSSSDPNWILDDVEEAN
;
A
#
# COMPACT_ATOMS: atom_id res chain seq x y z
N ASP A 1 3.26 13.96 -2.91
CA ASP A 1 2.64 12.74 -2.37
C ASP A 1 2.56 12.78 -0.85
N ASP A 2 2.13 13.92 -0.30
CA ASP A 2 1.78 14.03 1.13
C ASP A 2 0.33 13.57 1.37
N ASP A 3 -0.45 13.40 0.31
CA ASP A 3 -1.87 13.04 0.33
C ASP A 3 -2.13 11.62 0.82
N VAL A 4 -1.34 10.63 0.40
CA VAL A 4 -1.42 9.26 0.96
C VAL A 4 -1.04 9.27 2.44
N TYR A 5 0.04 9.96 2.80
CA TYR A 5 0.46 10.08 4.19
C TYR A 5 -0.63 10.74 5.05
N GLU A 6 -1.16 11.89 4.63
CA GLU A 6 -2.20 12.63 5.36
C GLU A 6 -3.49 11.81 5.48
N ALA A 7 -3.89 11.11 4.43
CA ALA A 7 -5.07 10.24 4.45
C ALA A 7 -4.91 9.11 5.47
N TRP A 8 -3.74 8.47 5.51
CA TRP A 8 -3.44 7.37 6.43
C TRP A 8 -3.29 7.86 7.87
N ASP A 9 -2.57 8.97 8.10
CA ASP A 9 -2.40 9.58 9.42
C ASP A 9 -3.76 9.96 10.03
N LYS A 10 -4.64 10.56 9.23
CA LYS A 10 -6.00 10.88 9.64
C LYS A 10 -6.82 9.64 9.97
N ALA A 11 -6.75 8.59 9.14
CA ALA A 11 -7.49 7.35 9.37
C ALA A 11 -7.00 6.61 10.63
N ILE A 12 -5.69 6.60 10.86
CA ILE A 12 -5.08 6.01 12.06
C ILE A 12 -5.47 6.82 13.29
N SER A 13 -5.35 8.14 13.24
CA SER A 13 -5.69 9.04 14.35
C SER A 13 -7.17 9.02 14.72
N ALA A 14 -8.06 8.74 13.76
CA ALA A 14 -9.50 8.63 14.00
C ALA A 14 -9.93 7.29 14.64
N ARG A 15 -9.05 6.27 14.67
CA ARG A 15 -9.38 4.96 15.23
C ARG A 15 -9.51 5.05 16.75
N ALA A 16 -10.58 4.47 17.30
CA ALA A 16 -10.77 4.41 18.74
C ALA A 16 -9.76 3.44 19.40
N GLU A 17 -9.29 3.74 20.62
CA GLU A 17 -8.29 2.94 21.35
C GLU A 17 -8.67 1.45 21.53
N ASN A 18 -9.96 1.12 21.47
CA ASN A 18 -10.46 -0.25 21.69
C ASN A 18 -11.00 -0.92 20.42
N GLU A 19 -10.76 -0.35 19.23
CA GLU A 19 -11.08 -1.02 17.97
C GLU A 19 -9.90 -1.90 17.53
N PRO A 20 -10.04 -3.24 17.58
CA PRO A 20 -8.98 -4.14 17.14
C PRO A 20 -8.69 -3.91 15.66
N ALA A 21 -7.41 -3.71 15.34
CA ALA A 21 -6.97 -3.58 13.96
C ALA A 21 -6.93 -4.96 13.30
N PHE A 22 -7.31 -5.02 12.03
CA PHE A 22 -7.05 -6.19 11.20
C PHE A 22 -5.53 -6.35 11.02
N GLU A 23 -5.01 -7.54 11.35
CA GLU A 23 -3.62 -7.93 11.13
C GLU A 23 -3.46 -8.67 9.79
N LEU A 24 -2.29 -8.55 9.17
CA LEU A 24 -1.94 -9.30 7.97
C LEU A 24 -1.70 -10.78 8.31
N LEU A 25 -2.59 -11.66 7.85
CA LEU A 25 -2.45 -13.10 8.06
C LEU A 25 -1.57 -13.73 6.98
N ARG A 26 -1.81 -13.40 5.71
CA ARG A 26 -0.99 -13.85 4.58
C ARG A 26 -1.17 -12.98 3.34
N ILE A 27 -0.13 -12.95 2.51
CA ILE A 27 -0.18 -12.46 1.13
C ILE A 27 -0.35 -13.67 0.22
N LYS A 28 -1.46 -13.72 -0.53
CA LYS A 28 -1.73 -14.78 -1.51
C LYS A 28 -1.08 -14.49 -2.87
N LYS A 29 -0.99 -13.21 -3.23
CA LYS A 29 -0.49 -12.75 -4.51
C LYS A 29 0.22 -11.41 -4.35
N ALA A 30 1.36 -11.26 -5.02
CA ALA A 30 2.09 -10.00 -5.15
C ALA A 30 2.70 -9.99 -6.57
N GLU A 31 2.17 -9.15 -7.45
CA GLU A 31 2.60 -9.09 -8.85
C GLU A 31 2.73 -7.64 -9.30
N ILE A 32 3.77 -7.34 -10.09
CA ILE A 32 3.88 -6.04 -10.76
C ILE A 32 2.81 -5.98 -11.85
N GLU A 33 1.89 -5.03 -11.74
CA GLU A 33 0.81 -4.80 -12.68
C GLU A 33 1.21 -3.80 -13.77
N SER A 34 1.95 -2.74 -13.40
CA SER A 34 2.55 -1.80 -14.33
C SER A 34 3.86 -1.24 -13.80
N ALA A 35 4.67 -0.71 -14.71
CA ALA A 35 5.89 0.01 -14.38
C ALA A 35 6.15 1.08 -15.44
N ASP A 36 6.38 2.30 -15.00
CA ASP A 36 6.56 3.48 -15.84
C ASP A 36 7.74 4.32 -15.34
N LEU A 37 8.39 5.05 -16.25
CA LEU A 37 9.47 5.97 -15.94
C LEU A 37 9.19 7.32 -16.58
N GLU A 38 9.03 8.34 -15.74
CA GLU A 38 8.84 9.73 -16.15
C GLU A 38 10.07 10.56 -15.75
N GLY A 39 10.91 10.90 -16.72
CA GLY A 39 12.20 11.53 -16.44
C GLY A 39 13.10 10.61 -15.62
N THR A 40 13.33 10.95 -14.35
CA THR A 40 14.04 10.10 -13.38
C THR A 40 13.12 9.44 -12.36
N THR A 41 11.83 9.74 -12.38
CA THR A 41 10.86 9.17 -11.43
C THR A 41 10.30 7.88 -11.99
N ALA A 42 10.70 6.75 -11.42
CA ALA A 42 10.08 5.46 -11.69
C ALA A 42 8.84 5.30 -10.81
N ARG A 43 7.76 4.77 -11.38
CA ARG A 43 6.55 4.31 -10.68
C ARG A 43 6.31 2.84 -10.98
N VAL A 44 6.03 2.05 -9.96
CA VAL A 44 5.76 0.61 -10.06
C VAL A 44 4.48 0.31 -9.29
N ALA A 45 3.44 -0.13 -10.00
CA ALA A 45 2.19 -0.56 -9.41
C ALA A 45 2.26 -2.07 -9.11
N VAL A 46 2.00 -2.45 -7.86
CA VAL A 46 2.00 -3.84 -7.40
C VAL A 46 0.62 -4.22 -6.92
N ARG A 47 0.03 -5.24 -7.54
CA ARG A 47 -1.23 -5.82 -7.11
C ARG A 47 -0.98 -6.82 -5.98
N TYR A 48 -1.66 -6.62 -4.86
CA TYR A 48 -1.68 -7.51 -3.72
C TYR A 48 -3.07 -8.13 -3.54
N ASP A 49 -3.11 -9.46 -3.39
CA ASP A 49 -4.26 -10.14 -2.79
C ASP A 49 -3.82 -10.67 -1.42
N ALA A 50 -4.41 -10.18 -0.34
CA ALA A 50 -4.06 -10.53 1.03
C ALA A 50 -5.29 -10.98 1.84
N GLU A 51 -5.03 -11.77 2.88
CA GLU A 51 -6.01 -12.04 3.93
C GLU A 51 -5.61 -11.30 5.20
N LEU A 52 -6.58 -10.59 5.76
CA LEU A 52 -6.45 -9.85 7.01
C LEU A 52 -7.42 -10.42 8.04
N GLY A 53 -7.07 -10.42 9.33
CA GLY A 53 -7.97 -10.87 10.39
C GLY A 53 -7.74 -10.20 11.73
N ASP A 54 -8.74 -10.27 12.60
CA ASP A 54 -8.74 -9.67 13.95
C ASP A 54 -8.90 -10.73 15.06
N GLY A 55 -8.80 -12.02 14.70
CA GLY A 55 -9.02 -13.16 15.58
C GLY A 55 -10.43 -13.76 15.51
N GLU A 56 -11.42 -13.02 15.00
CA GLU A 56 -12.80 -13.49 14.83
C GLU A 56 -13.21 -13.54 13.36
N MET A 57 -12.84 -12.53 12.60
CA MET A 57 -13.16 -12.36 11.19
C MET A 57 -11.91 -12.45 10.32
N VAL A 58 -12.09 -12.99 9.12
CA VAL A 58 -11.09 -12.95 8.05
C VAL A 58 -11.71 -12.24 6.85
N ARG A 59 -11.03 -11.20 6.34
CA ARG A 59 -11.40 -10.50 5.11
C ARG A 59 -10.31 -10.62 4.06
N THR A 60 -10.71 -10.60 2.79
CA THR A 60 -9.77 -10.50 1.67
C THR A 60 -9.61 -9.03 1.30
N ALA A 61 -8.37 -8.55 1.25
CA ALA A 61 -8.02 -7.26 0.68
C ALA A 61 -7.41 -7.48 -0.71
N ARG A 62 -7.88 -6.73 -1.71
CA ARG A 62 -7.29 -6.70 -3.04
C ARG A 62 -6.97 -5.26 -3.36
N GLU A 63 -5.70 -4.94 -3.44
CA GLU A 63 -5.23 -3.56 -3.52
C GLU A 63 -4.11 -3.45 -4.55
N ILE A 64 -4.01 -2.30 -5.20
CA ILE A 64 -2.90 -1.91 -6.05
C ILE A 64 -2.14 -0.83 -5.31
N TRP A 65 -0.89 -1.09 -4.98
CA TRP A 65 -0.03 -0.13 -4.31
C TRP A 65 0.99 0.38 -5.33
N THR A 66 1.00 1.68 -5.56
CA THR A 66 1.95 2.34 -6.46
C THR A 66 3.12 2.85 -5.64
N PHE A 67 4.31 2.41 -5.98
CA PHE A 67 5.56 2.85 -5.37
C PHE A 67 6.32 3.74 -6.34
N MET A 68 6.90 4.82 -5.83
CA MET A 68 7.74 5.72 -6.61
C MET A 68 9.17 5.79 -6.10
N ARG A 69 10.11 6.05 -7.00
CA ARG A 69 11.51 6.32 -6.67
C ARG A 69 12.18 7.17 -7.74
N ASP A 70 12.98 8.15 -7.33
CA ASP A 70 13.95 8.78 -8.22
C ASP A 70 15.12 7.81 -8.47
N VAL A 71 15.22 7.26 -9.69
CA VAL A 71 16.25 6.27 -10.06
C VAL A 71 17.65 6.86 -10.16
N SER A 72 17.78 8.19 -10.20
CA SER A 72 19.08 8.88 -10.13
C SER A 72 19.59 9.01 -8.70
N SER A 73 18.71 8.86 -7.70
CA SER A 73 19.07 8.92 -6.29
C SER A 73 19.90 7.70 -5.87
N SER A 74 20.93 7.97 -5.06
CA SER A 74 21.67 6.91 -4.36
C SER A 74 20.86 6.25 -3.25
N ASP A 75 19.76 6.87 -2.81
CA ASP A 75 18.84 6.26 -1.87
C ASP A 75 18.06 5.12 -2.57
N PRO A 76 18.17 3.86 -2.09
CA PRO A 76 17.46 2.73 -2.68
C PRO A 76 15.97 2.68 -2.30
N ASN A 77 15.51 3.52 -1.38
CA ASN A 77 14.16 3.46 -0.86
C ASN A 77 13.11 3.87 -1.90
N TRP A 78 11.99 3.15 -1.88
CA TRP A 78 10.78 3.47 -2.62
C TRP A 78 9.76 4.06 -1.65
N ILE A 79 9.03 5.08 -2.09
CA ILE A 79 7.98 5.73 -1.33
C ILE A 79 6.64 5.23 -1.86
N LEU A 80 5.66 5.04 -0.96
CA LEU A 80 4.29 4.73 -1.35
C LEU A 80 3.65 6.00 -1.91
N ASP A 81 3.28 5.96 -3.19
CA ASP A 81 2.72 7.08 -3.96
C ASP A 81 1.19 7.03 -3.96
N ASP A 82 0.60 5.82 -4.06
CA ASP A 82 -0.86 5.66 -4.10
C ASP A 82 -1.31 4.24 -3.67
N VAL A 83 -2.56 4.13 -3.22
CA VAL A 83 -3.24 2.85 -2.91
C VAL A 83 -4.68 2.86 -3.43
N GLU A 84 -4.98 1.91 -4.30
CA GLU A 84 -6.31 1.73 -4.89
C GLU A 84 -6.89 0.33 -4.61
N GLU A 85 -8.22 0.18 -4.62
CA GLU A 85 -8.86 -1.12 -4.56
C GLU A 85 -8.77 -1.83 -5.92
N ALA A 86 -8.28 -3.08 -5.94
CA ALA A 86 -8.15 -3.85 -7.16
C ALA A 86 -9.47 -4.53 -7.53
N ASN A 87 -9.99 -4.23 -8.73
CA ASN A 87 -11.17 -4.89 -9.30
C ASN A 87 -10.95 -6.38 -9.62
#